data_AF-A0A1G1IF04-F1
#
_entry.id   AF-A0A1G1IF04-F1
#
_cell.length_a   1.000
_cell.length_b   1.000
_cell.length_c   1.000
_cell.angle_alpha   90.00
_cell.angle_beta   90.00
_cell.angle_gamma   90.00
#
_symmetry.space_group_name_H-M   'P 1'
#
loop_
_entity.id
_entity.type
_entity.pdbx_description
1 polymer ?
#
loop_
_entity_poly.entity_id
_entity_poly.type
_entity_poly.pdbx_seq_one_letter_code
_entity_poly.pdbx_strand_id
1 'polypeptide(L)'
;MADPNKGLYDHQYGRFVADRDRAEGYDFQHQTAGNVPPPPVTFAQKLRWWTWDRWKRRKLLREARDRRVQDIVRLRTPPSPQSPQKKI
;
A
#
# COMPACT_ATOMS: atom_id res chain seq x y z
N MET A 1 -5.94 -3.43 33.63
CA MET A 1 -4.53 -3.19 34.03
C MET A 1 -3.66 -3.96 33.05
N ALA A 2 -2.86 -3.28 32.23
CA ALA A 2 -1.95 -3.95 31.31
C ALA A 2 -0.68 -4.34 32.10
N ASP A 3 -0.30 -5.62 32.05
CA ASP A 3 0.89 -6.11 32.73
C ASP A 3 2.16 -5.43 32.18
N PRO A 4 3.02 -4.85 33.02
CA PRO A 4 4.23 -4.14 32.60
C PRO A 4 5.31 -5.06 31.98
N ASN A 5 5.15 -6.37 32.10
CA ASN A 5 6.03 -7.39 31.49
C ASN A 5 5.52 -7.91 30.14
N LYS A 6 4.36 -7.43 29.67
CA LYS A 6 3.79 -7.88 28.40
C LYS A 6 4.42 -7.10 27.26
N GLY A 7 5.18 -7.78 26.41
CA GLY A 7 5.76 -7.19 25.21
C GLY A 7 4.69 -6.56 24.33
N LEU A 8 5.05 -5.51 23.59
CA LEU A 8 4.15 -4.75 22.71
C LEU A 8 3.30 -5.64 21.78
N TYR A 9 3.82 -6.83 21.44
CA TYR A 9 3.22 -7.77 20.50
C TYR A 9 2.72 -9.08 21.14
N ASP A 10 2.77 -9.24 22.46
CA ASP A 10 2.41 -10.51 23.13
C ASP A 10 0.97 -10.94 22.86
N HIS A 11 0.06 -9.99 22.67
CA HIS A 11 -1.33 -10.27 22.34
C HIS A 11 -1.50 -10.82 20.91
N GLN A 12 -0.58 -10.49 19.99
CA GLN A 12 -0.58 -10.99 18.61
C GLN A 12 0.01 -12.40 18.55
N TYR A 13 1.16 -12.59 19.20
CA TYR A 13 1.81 -13.90 19.27
C TYR A 13 1.02 -14.91 20.12
N GLY A 14 0.39 -14.47 21.21
CA GLY A 14 -0.46 -15.33 22.04
C GLY A 14 -1.65 -15.90 21.28
N ARG A 15 -2.28 -15.12 20.40
CA ARG A 15 -3.36 -15.59 19.52
C ARG A 15 -2.85 -16.58 18.47
N PHE A 16 -1.72 -16.27 17.85
CA PHE A 16 -1.10 -17.18 16.88
C PHE A 16 -0.73 -18.53 17.49
N VAL A 17 -0.21 -18.55 18.72
CA VAL A 17 0.11 -19.80 19.44
C VAL A 17 -1.16 -20.60 19.76
N ALA A 18 -2.25 -19.94 20.15
CA ALA A 18 -3.53 -20.60 20.43
C ALA A 18 -4.15 -21.25 19.18
N ASP A 19 -3.96 -20.63 18.02
CA ASP A 19 -4.52 -21.10 16.73
C ASP A 19 -3.48 -21.85 15.86
N ARG A 20 -2.29 -22.16 16.41
CA ARG A 20 -1.18 -22.76 15.66
C ARG A 20 -1.57 -24.05 14.95
N ASP A 21 -2.36 -24.89 15.61
CA ASP A 21 -2.74 -26.20 15.08
C ASP A 21 -3.81 -26.09 13.98
N ARG A 22 -4.39 -24.90 13.76
CA ARG A 22 -5.30 -24.56 12.66
C ARG A 22 -4.66 -23.70 11.57
N ALA A 23 -3.47 -23.15 11.83
CA ALA A 23 -2.78 -22.29 10.89
C ALA A 23 -2.02 -23.15 9.88
N GLU A 24 -2.53 -23.25 8.65
CA GLU A 24 -1.73 -23.70 7.52
C GLU A 24 -0.63 -22.66 7.27
N GLY A 25 0.63 -23.12 7.28
CA GLY A 25 1.78 -22.25 7.05
C GLY A 25 1.71 -21.58 5.68
N TYR A 26 2.40 -20.44 5.54
CA TYR A 26 2.55 -19.83 4.23
C TYR A 26 3.36 -20.76 3.32
N ASP A 27 2.72 -21.34 2.32
CA ASP A 27 3.40 -22.19 1.36
C ASP A 27 4.19 -21.31 0.39
N PHE A 28 5.50 -21.25 0.60
CA PHE A 28 6.45 -20.54 -0.24
C PHE A 28 6.45 -21.04 -1.70
N GLN A 29 5.92 -22.24 -1.97
CA GLN A 29 5.78 -22.80 -3.32
C GLN A 29 4.44 -22.42 -3.98
N HIS A 30 3.41 -22.04 -3.21
CA HIS A 30 2.15 -21.50 -3.73
C HIS A 30 2.16 -19.98 -3.72
N GLN A 31 2.90 -19.40 -4.67
CA GLN A 31 2.85 -17.97 -4.91
C GLN A 31 1.44 -17.57 -5.41
N THR A 32 0.66 -16.88 -4.57
CA THR A 32 -0.73 -16.48 -4.88
C THR A 32 -0.83 -15.50 -6.06
N ALA A 33 0.28 -14.88 -6.42
CA ALA A 33 0.39 -13.99 -7.55
C ALA A 33 1.40 -14.57 -8.53
N GLY A 34 0.92 -15.00 -9.70
CA GLY A 34 1.79 -15.20 -10.85
C GLY A 34 2.66 -13.97 -11.04
N ASN A 35 3.90 -14.17 -11.50
CA ASN A 35 4.77 -13.07 -11.88
C ASN A 35 4.17 -12.37 -13.12
N VAL A 36 3.20 -11.49 -12.90
CA VAL A 36 2.60 -10.68 -13.95
C VAL A 36 3.60 -9.56 -14.24
N PRO A 37 4.28 -9.57 -15.39
CA PRO A 37 5.17 -8.48 -15.73
C PRO A 37 4.33 -7.19 -15.76
N PRO A 38 4.82 -6.09 -15.16
CA PRO A 38 4.11 -4.84 -15.22
C PRO A 38 3.89 -4.44 -16.69
N PRO A 39 2.74 -3.84 -17.04
CA PRO A 39 2.47 -3.47 -18.42
C PRO A 39 3.57 -2.54 -18.96
N PRO A 40 4.10 -2.81 -20.16
CA PRO A 40 5.15 -1.99 -20.75
C PRO A 40 4.61 -0.58 -21.01
N VAL A 41 5.14 0.41 -20.30
CA VAL A 41 4.73 1.81 -20.48
C VAL A 41 5.36 2.35 -21.76
N THR A 42 4.60 2.35 -22.86
CA THR A 42 5.02 2.98 -24.11
C THR A 42 4.73 4.48 -24.05
N PHE A 43 5.77 5.31 -23.95
CA PHE A 43 5.63 6.76 -24.07
C PHE A 43 5.57 7.14 -25.56
N ALA A 44 4.63 8.03 -25.93
CA ALA A 44 4.56 8.60 -27.29
C ALA A 44 5.88 9.25 -27.73
N GLN A 45 6.65 9.78 -26.78
CA GLN A 45 8.03 10.23 -26.99
C GLN A 45 8.94 9.58 -25.96
N LYS A 46 9.96 8.84 -26.41
CA LYS A 46 10.99 8.29 -25.54
C LYS A 46 11.78 9.42 -24.88
N LEU A 47 11.92 9.39 -23.56
CA LEU A 47 12.72 10.38 -22.84
C LEU A 47 14.21 10.14 -23.13
N ARG A 48 14.81 10.93 -24.00
CA ARG A 48 16.26 10.87 -24.28
C ARG A 48 17.01 11.64 -23.19
N TRP A 49 18.22 11.19 -22.83
CA TRP A 49 18.96 11.82 -21.74
C TRP A 49 19.51 13.21 -22.09
N TRP A 50 19.59 13.54 -23.39
CA TRP A 50 20.13 14.80 -23.94
C TRP A 50 19.06 15.83 -24.36
N THR A 51 17.79 15.64 -24.01
CA THR A 51 16.76 16.63 -24.33
C THR A 51 16.79 17.79 -23.33
N TRP A 52 16.88 19.02 -23.84
CA TRP A 52 16.89 20.26 -23.04
C TRP A 52 15.65 20.41 -22.13
N ASP A 53 14.51 19.85 -22.51
CA ASP A 53 13.24 19.90 -21.76
C ASP A 53 13.10 18.79 -20.70
N ARG A 54 14.15 17.99 -20.45
CA ARG A 54 14.13 16.84 -19.52
C ARG A 54 13.69 17.21 -18.10
N TRP A 55 14.11 18.36 -17.58
CA TRP A 55 13.75 18.79 -16.23
C TRP A 55 12.24 19.08 -16.12
N LYS A 56 11.69 19.76 -17.13
CA LYS A 56 10.25 20.08 -17.21
C LYS A 56 9.41 18.82 -17.34
N ARG A 57 9.83 17.87 -18.19
CA ARG A 57 9.18 16.56 -18.32
C ARG A 57 9.23 15.76 -17.02
N ARG A 58 10.40 15.68 -16.35
CA ARG A 58 10.52 14.98 -15.07
C ARG A 58 9.59 15.55 -14.00
N LYS A 59 9.42 16.88 -13.95
CA LYS A 59 8.49 17.53 -13.03
C LYS A 59 7.05 17.08 -13.29
N LEU A 60 6.59 17.13 -14.54
CA LEU A 60 5.26 16.67 -14.94
C LEU A 60 5.03 15.18 -14.59
N LEU A 61 6.02 14.32 -14.84
CA LEU A 61 5.92 12.89 -14.50
C LEU A 61 5.77 12.66 -12.99
N ARG A 62 6.50 13.41 -12.16
CA ARG A 62 6.37 13.32 -10.69
C ARG A 62 5.00 13.81 -10.22
N GLU A 63 4.54 14.95 -10.71
CA GLU A 63 3.21 15.48 -10.36
C GLU A 63 2.08 14.51 -10.75
N ALA A 64 2.19 13.88 -11.93
CA ALA A 64 1.22 12.89 -12.38
C ALA A 64 1.29 11.59 -11.55
N ARG A 65 2.48 11.19 -11.11
CA ARG A 65 2.65 10.06 -10.18
C ARG A 65 1.98 10.37 -8.84
N ASP A 66 2.27 11.53 -8.26
CA ASP A 66 1.78 11.90 -6.93
C ASP A 66 0.25 12.01 -6.92
N ARG A 67 -0.35 12.58 -7.97
CA ARG A 67 -1.81 12.57 -8.16
C ARG A 67 -2.40 11.16 -8.13
N ARG A 68 -1.87 10.23 -8.93
CA ARG A 68 -2.34 8.84 -8.97
C ARG A 68 -2.21 8.14 -7.61
N VAL A 69 -1.10 8.39 -6.90
CA VAL A 69 -0.87 7.84 -5.56
C VAL A 69 -1.92 8.36 -4.58
N GLN A 70 -2.19 9.68 -4.59
CA GLN A 70 -3.22 10.29 -3.76
C GLN A 70 -4.61 9.73 -4.06
N ASP A 71 -4.95 9.52 -5.33
CA ASP A 71 -6.22 8.92 -5.72
C ASP A 71 -6.36 7.49 -5.18
N ILE A 72 -5.31 6.67 -5.26
CA ILE A 72 -5.31 5.30 -4.69
C ILE A 72 -5.49 5.34 -3.17
N VAL A 73 -4.80 6.25 -2.47
CA VAL A 73 -4.92 6.41 -1.01
C VAL A 73 -6.33 6.81 -0.62
N ARG A 74 -6.95 7.73 -1.37
CA ARG A 74 -8.34 8.15 -1.17
C ARG A 74 -9.32 7.00 -1.38
N LEU A 75 -9.15 6.22 -2.44
CA LEU A 75 -10.00 5.04 -2.71
C LEU A 75 -9.91 3.97 -1.62
N ARG A 76 -8.75 3.84 -0.98
CA ARG A 76 -8.50 2.85 0.09
C ARG A 76 -8.99 3.31 1.47
N THR A 77 -9.35 4.59 1.61
CA THR A 77 -9.90 5.14 2.85
C THR A 77 -11.43 4.97 2.77
N PRO A 78 -12.06 4.07 3.54
CA PRO A 78 -13.51 4.09 3.64
C PRO A 78 -13.94 5.48 4.13
N PRO A 79 -15.07 6.04 3.66
CA PRO A 79 -15.55 7.31 4.16
C PRO A 79 -15.64 7.19 5.68
N SER A 80 -14.87 8.02 6.39
CA SER A 80 -14.97 8.13 7.84
C SER A 80 -16.45 8.34 8.17
N PRO A 81 -17.07 7.52 9.05
CA PRO A 81 -18.46 7.72 9.39
C PRO A 81 -18.59 9.14 9.92
N GLN A 82 -19.31 9.98 9.17
CA GLN A 82 -19.63 11.33 9.58
C GLN A 82 -20.41 11.21 10.88
N SER A 83 -19.78 11.52 12.01
CA SER A 83 -20.46 11.64 13.30
C SER A 83 -21.62 12.63 13.10
N PRO A 84 -22.87 12.25 13.40
CA PRO A 84 -24.00 13.13 13.20
C PRO A 84 -23.80 14.38 14.06
N GLN A 85 -23.73 15.54 13.40
CA GLN A 85 -23.72 16.82 14.09
C GLN A 85 -25.03 16.94 14.88
N LYS A 86 -24.92 16.89 16.20
CA LYS A 86 -26.00 17.18 17.14
C LYS A 86 -26.36 18.65 16.95
N LYS A 87 -27.47 18.93 16.25
CA LYS A 87 -28.10 20.25 16.28
C LYS A 87 -28.64 20.46 17.69
N ILE A 88 -28.20 21.54 18.32
CA ILE A 88 -28.81 22.14 19.52
C ILE A 88 -29.82 23.16 19.02
#